data_AF-A0A382HPF0-F1
#
_entry.id   AF-A0A382HPF0-F1
#
_cell.length_a   1.000
_cell.length_b   1.000
_cell.length_c   1.000
_cell.angle_alpha   90.00
_cell.angle_beta   90.00
_cell.angle_gamma   90.00
#
_symmetry.space_group_name_H-M   'P 1'
#
loop_
_entity.id
_entity.type
_entity.pdbx_description
1 polymer ?
#
loop_
_entity_poly.entity_id
_entity_poly.type
_entity_poly.pdbx_seq_one_letter_code
_entity_poly.pdbx_strand_id
1 'polypeptide(L)'
;MHLVRSGRPGADRVSHIIQRPERFLATVLLGNNLVNTAAAALATVLALNLIDNKSLSVLAATAGVTTILLLFGETVPKNIAWRRSERVAFAVSRPIRLVELALSPVVILLQT
;
A
#
# COMPACT_ATOMS: atom_id res chain seq x y z
N MET A 1 -6.06 11.00 -21.47
CA MET A 1 -7.15 10.77 -22.46
C MET A 1 -6.74 9.91 -23.68
N HIS A 2 -5.46 9.77 -24.03
CA HIS A 2 -5.03 8.90 -25.15
C HIS A 2 -5.25 7.38 -24.92
N LEU A 3 -5.26 6.90 -23.67
CA LEU A 3 -5.40 5.46 -23.35
C LEU A 3 -6.83 4.92 -23.49
N VAL A 4 -7.86 5.73 -23.26
CA VAL A 4 -9.28 5.31 -23.41
C VAL A 4 -9.60 4.95 -24.86
N ARG A 5 -8.94 5.61 -25.83
CA ARG A 5 -9.08 5.29 -27.27
C ARG A 5 -8.47 3.94 -27.68
N SER A 6 -7.63 3.33 -26.84
CA SER A 6 -6.88 2.12 -27.20
C SER A 6 -7.62 0.79 -26.95
N GLY A 7 -8.88 0.83 -26.47
CA GLY A 7 -9.73 -0.36 -26.32
C GLY A 7 -9.21 -1.41 -25.33
N ARG A 8 -8.21 -1.07 -24.49
CA ARG A 8 -7.63 -2.03 -23.54
C ARG A 8 -8.53 -2.24 -22.32
N PRO A 9 -8.80 -3.50 -21.91
CA PRO A 9 -9.72 -3.81 -20.82
C PRO A 9 -9.24 -3.24 -19.48
N GLY A 10 -9.85 -2.14 -19.02
CA GLY A 10 -9.55 -1.40 -17.79
C GLY A 10 -9.12 0.06 -17.99
N ALA A 11 -9.10 0.56 -19.23
CA ALA A 11 -8.80 1.96 -19.54
C ALA A 11 -9.76 2.96 -18.87
N ASP A 12 -11.03 2.58 -18.68
CA ASP A 12 -12.01 3.38 -17.94
C ASP A 12 -11.74 3.46 -16.43
N ARG A 13 -11.18 2.39 -15.81
CA ARG A 13 -10.80 2.47 -14.39
C ARG A 13 -9.63 3.42 -14.20
N VAL A 14 -8.65 3.34 -15.09
CA VAL A 14 -7.48 4.23 -15.05
C VAL A 14 -7.90 5.68 -15.35
N SER A 15 -8.86 5.91 -16.25
CA SER A 15 -9.37 7.26 -16.51
C SER A 15 -10.08 7.86 -15.28
N HIS A 16 -10.88 7.07 -14.55
CA HIS A 16 -11.50 7.48 -13.29
C HIS A 16 -10.49 7.74 -12.16
N ILE A 17 -9.43 6.93 -12.06
CA ILE A 17 -8.35 7.13 -11.08
C ILE A 17 -7.59 8.44 -11.37
N ILE A 18 -7.31 8.74 -12.64
CA ILE A 18 -6.61 9.97 -13.06
C ILE A 18 -7.47 11.22 -12.86
N GLN A 19 -8.82 11.11 -12.87
CA GLN A 19 -9.71 12.24 -12.59
C GLN A 19 -9.71 12.67 -11.11
N ARG A 20 -9.31 11.78 -10.18
CA ARG A 20 -9.23 12.09 -8.73
C ARG A 20 -7.94 11.56 -8.11
N PRO A 21 -6.78 12.10 -8.51
CA PRO A 21 -5.47 11.61 -8.06
C PRO A 21 -5.28 11.73 -6.55
N GLU A 22 -5.90 12.72 -5.91
CA GLU A 22 -5.81 12.94 -4.45
C GLU A 22 -6.40 11.78 -3.64
N ARG A 23 -7.61 11.32 -3.99
CA ARG A 23 -8.25 10.17 -3.31
C ARG A 23 -7.46 8.88 -3.51
N PHE A 24 -6.92 8.69 -4.70
CA PHE A 24 -6.07 7.54 -5.01
C PHE A 24 -4.79 7.57 -4.18
N LEU A 25 -4.10 8.71 -4.13
CA LEU A 25 -2.90 8.89 -3.31
C LEU A 25 -3.20 8.66 -1.83
N ALA A 26 -4.28 9.22 -1.32
CA ALA A 26 -4.69 9.05 0.08
C ALA A 26 -4.93 7.57 0.42
N THR A 27 -5.63 6.84 -0.46
CA THR A 27 -5.92 5.41 -0.28
C THR A 27 -4.64 4.57 -0.29
N VAL A 28 -3.73 4.85 -1.24
CA VAL A 28 -2.44 4.14 -1.34
C VAL A 28 -1.56 4.42 -0.12
N LEU A 29 -1.48 5.68 0.32
CA LEU A 29 -0.70 6.07 1.49
C LEU A 29 -1.25 5.42 2.77
N LEU A 30 -2.57 5.44 2.96
CA LEU A 30 -3.23 4.79 4.10
C LEU A 30 -2.97 3.29 4.10
N GLY A 31 -3.17 2.61 2.97
CA GLY A 31 -2.94 1.16 2.86
C GLY A 31 -1.48 0.79 3.13
N ASN A 32 -0.53 1.55 2.59
CA ASN A 32 0.90 1.33 2.83
C ASN A 32 1.26 1.50 4.32
N ASN A 33 0.77 2.57 4.94
CA ASN A 33 1.02 2.82 6.36
C ASN A 33 0.42 1.73 7.24
N LEU A 34 -0.82 1.28 6.95
CA LEU A 34 -1.46 0.21 7.70
C LEU A 34 -0.64 -1.08 7.65
N VAL A 35 -0.21 -1.49 6.45
CA VAL A 35 0.60 -2.71 6.27
C VAL A 35 1.97 -2.57 6.94
N ASN A 36 2.64 -1.42 6.79
CA ASN A 36 3.94 -1.17 7.42
C ASN A 36 3.83 -1.22 8.96
N THR A 37 2.82 -0.59 9.54
CA THR A 37 2.60 -0.61 10.99
C THR A 37 2.24 -2.01 11.49
N ALA A 38 1.39 -2.75 10.77
CA ALA A 38 1.05 -4.13 11.13
C ALA A 38 2.27 -5.05 11.08
N ALA A 39 3.09 -4.95 10.04
CA ALA A 39 4.33 -5.71 9.90
C ALA A 39 5.32 -5.39 11.04
N ALA A 40 5.47 -4.10 11.38
CA ALA A 40 6.29 -3.68 12.51
C ALA A 40 5.81 -4.30 13.84
N ALA A 41 4.51 -4.20 14.13
CA ALA A 41 3.94 -4.77 15.35
C ALA A 41 4.13 -6.30 15.41
N LEU A 42 3.84 -7.01 14.31
CA LEU A 42 4.02 -8.46 14.24
C LEU A 42 5.48 -8.87 14.39
N ALA A 43 6.42 -8.16 13.76
CA ALA A 43 7.85 -8.45 13.88
C ALA A 43 8.35 -8.22 15.32
N THR A 44 7.90 -7.17 15.99
CA THR A 44 8.22 -6.93 17.40
C THR A 44 7.71 -8.07 18.28
N VAL A 45 6.46 -8.50 18.10
CA VAL A 45 5.89 -9.64 18.84
C VAL A 45 6.68 -10.92 18.54
N LEU A 46 7.01 -11.19 17.28
CA LEU A 46 7.75 -12.39 16.90
C LEU A 46 9.14 -12.42 17.54
N ALA A 47 9.88 -11.31 17.50
CA ALA A 47 11.21 -11.22 18.08
C ALA A 47 11.19 -11.37 19.60
N LEU A 48 10.19 -10.79 20.28
CA LEU A 48 10.02 -10.95 21.73
C LEU A 48 9.76 -12.40 22.14
N ASN A 49 9.16 -13.21 21.27
CA ASN A 49 8.93 -14.64 21.53
C ASN A 49 10.12 -15.54 21.16
N LEU A 50 10.99 -15.10 20.24
CA LEU A 50 12.11 -15.88 19.72
C LEU A 50 13.45 -15.60 20.43
N ILE A 51 13.58 -14.45 21.09
CA ILE A 51 14.83 -13.99 21.72
C ILE A 51 14.56 -13.73 23.20
N ASP A 52 15.22 -14.50 24.07
CA ASP A 52 15.06 -14.41 25.53
C ASP A 52 15.49 -13.04 26.10
N ASN A 53 16.48 -12.41 25.47
CA ASN A 53 16.92 -11.08 25.85
C ASN A 53 16.04 -10.00 25.21
N LYS A 54 15.13 -9.42 26.02
CA LYS A 54 14.20 -8.36 25.59
C LYS A 54 14.85 -7.15 24.91
N SER A 55 16.05 -6.76 25.33
CA SER A 55 16.72 -5.59 24.73
C SER A 55 17.25 -5.93 23.34
N LEU A 56 17.86 -7.11 23.19
CA LEU A 56 18.33 -7.62 21.89
C LEU A 56 17.16 -7.93 20.95
N SER A 57 16.02 -8.40 21.47
CA SER A 57 14.86 -8.73 20.67
C SER A 57 14.24 -7.50 20.02
N VAL A 58 14.08 -6.40 20.77
CA VAL A 58 13.56 -5.13 20.24
C VAL A 58 14.52 -4.53 19.20
N LEU A 59 15.83 -4.58 19.46
CA LEU A 59 16.84 -4.13 18.50
C LEU A 59 16.80 -4.94 17.20
N ALA A 60 16.76 -6.27 17.30
CA ALA A 60 16.68 -7.16 16.14
C ALA A 60 15.39 -6.97 15.36
N ALA A 61 14.24 -6.84 16.04
CA ALA A 61 12.96 -6.55 15.40
C ALA A 61 12.98 -5.21 14.66
N THR A 62 13.48 -4.17 15.31
CA THR A 62 13.51 -2.82 14.75
C THR A 62 14.40 -2.76 13.52
N ALA A 63 15.62 -3.29 13.62
CA ALA A 63 16.55 -3.34 12.49
C ALA A 63 15.99 -4.22 11.36
N GLY A 64 15.54 -5.44 11.67
CA GLY A 64 15.01 -6.39 10.69
C GLY A 64 13.77 -5.86 9.97
N VAL A 65 12.78 -5.37 10.71
CA VAL A 65 11.54 -4.86 10.10
C VAL A 65 11.79 -3.58 9.33
N THR A 66 12.68 -2.69 9.80
CA THR A 66 13.03 -1.48 9.05
C THR A 66 13.71 -1.84 7.73
N THR A 67 14.67 -2.76 7.74
CA THR A 67 15.31 -3.22 6.49
C THR A 67 14.32 -3.88 5.54
N ILE A 68 13.44 -4.77 6.04
CA ILE A 68 12.43 -5.44 5.21
C ILE A 68 11.42 -4.43 4.66
N LEU A 69 10.91 -3.52 5.48
CA LEU A 69 9.95 -2.51 5.05
C LEU A 69 10.56 -1.53 4.07
N LEU A 70 11.78 -1.03 4.32
CA LEU A 70 12.44 -0.14 3.38
C LEU A 70 12.71 -0.84 2.06
N LEU A 71 13.24 -2.06 2.06
CA LEU A 71 13.54 -2.76 0.82
C LEU A 71 12.26 -3.19 0.09
N PHE A 72 11.36 -3.92 0.74
CA PHE A 72 10.25 -4.59 0.09
C PHE A 72 8.88 -3.91 0.25
N GLY A 73 8.64 -3.22 1.37
CA GLY A 73 7.36 -2.57 1.67
C GLY A 73 7.23 -1.17 1.08
N GLU A 74 8.32 -0.41 1.02
CA GLU A 74 8.28 1.01 0.71
C GLU A 74 9.03 1.36 -0.58
N THR A 75 10.33 1.07 -0.65
CA THR A 75 11.17 1.60 -1.73
C THR A 75 10.96 0.84 -3.04
N VAL A 76 10.86 -0.50 -3.02
CA VAL A 76 10.61 -1.31 -4.23
C VAL A 76 9.22 -1.06 -4.83
N PRO A 77 8.10 -1.08 -4.08
CA PRO A 77 6.78 -0.82 -4.63
C PRO A 77 6.63 0.61 -5.17
N LYS A 78 7.14 1.62 -4.45
CA LYS A 78 7.11 3.02 -4.90
C LYS A 78 7.93 3.21 -6.19
N ASN A 79 9.11 2.60 -6.28
CA ASN A 79 9.98 2.73 -7.46
C ASN A 79 9.40 1.97 -8.68
N ILE A 80 8.79 0.80 -8.48
CA ILE A 80 8.06 0.06 -9.52
C ILE A 80 6.83 0.85 -9.99
N ALA A 81 6.07 1.45 -9.07
CA ALA A 81 4.93 2.30 -9.38
C ALA A 81 5.35 3.55 -10.17
N TRP A 82 6.47 4.18 -9.81
CA TRP A 82 7.00 5.33 -10.55
C TRP A 82 7.48 4.97 -11.96
N ARG A 83 8.25 3.87 -12.12
CA ARG A 83 8.79 3.47 -13.42
C ARG A 83 7.78 2.84 -14.37
N ARG A 84 6.66 2.31 -13.85
CA ARG A 84 5.66 1.58 -14.65
C ARG A 84 4.22 1.94 -14.27
N SER A 85 4.00 3.23 -14.05
CA SER A 85 2.74 3.83 -13.59
C SER A 85 1.50 3.30 -14.33
N GLU A 86 1.55 3.09 -15.66
CA GLU A 86 0.42 2.51 -16.41
C GLU A 86 0.09 1.05 -16.07
N ARG A 87 1.08 0.14 -16.08
CA ARG A 87 0.81 -1.29 -15.80
C ARG A 87 0.52 -1.55 -14.33
N VAL A 88 1.17 -0.79 -13.44
CA VAL A 88 0.95 -0.89 -12.00
C VAL A 88 -0.43 -0.32 -11.66
N ALA A 89 -0.85 0.81 -12.25
CA ALA A 89 -2.23 1.30 -12.08
C ALA A 89 -3.28 0.27 -12.52
N PHE A 90 -3.06 -0.43 -13.64
CA PHE A 90 -3.97 -1.51 -14.07
C PHE A 90 -4.01 -2.70 -13.10
N ALA A 91 -2.86 -3.20 -12.66
CA ALA A 91 -2.77 -4.35 -11.76
C ALA A 91 -3.31 -4.04 -10.35
N VAL A 92 -3.01 -2.84 -9.84
CA VAL A 92 -3.38 -2.41 -8.49
C VAL A 92 -4.83 -1.85 -8.45
N SER A 93 -5.44 -1.52 -9.60
CA SER A 93 -6.86 -1.12 -9.66
C SER A 93 -7.85 -2.14 -9.11
N ARG A 94 -7.53 -3.44 -9.22
CA ARG A 94 -8.38 -4.53 -8.70
C ARG A 94 -8.36 -4.62 -7.17
N PRO A 95 -7.19 -4.75 -6.51
CA PRO A 95 -7.13 -4.75 -5.05
C PRO A 95 -7.59 -3.42 -4.44
N ILE A 96 -7.28 -2.27 -5.05
CA ILE A 96 -7.74 -0.97 -4.56
C ILE A 96 -9.27 -0.86 -4.58
N ARG A 97 -9.95 -1.35 -5.62
CA ARG A 97 -11.42 -1.32 -5.69
C ARG A 97 -12.08 -2.21 -4.63
N LEU A 98 -11.42 -3.30 -4.25
CA LEU A 98 -11.85 -4.17 -3.16
C LEU A 98 -11.73 -3.47 -1.80
N VAL A 99 -10.61 -2.80 -1.56
CA VAL A 99 -10.36 -2.02 -0.35
C VAL A 99 -11.26 -0.79 -0.28
N GLU A 100 -11.49 -0.11 -1.40
CA GLU A 100 -12.42 1.03 -1.52
C GLU A 100 -13.85 0.61 -1.18
N LEU A 101 -14.31 -0.55 -1.65
CA LEU A 101 -15.64 -1.07 -1.30
C LEU A 101 -15.74 -1.39 0.20
N ALA A 102 -14.69 -1.97 0.78
CA ALA A 102 -14.64 -2.31 2.20
C ALA A 102 -14.59 -1.06 3.10
N LEU A 103 -13.90 -0.01 2.67
CA LEU A 103 -13.75 1.25 3.42
C LEU A 103 -14.81 2.30 3.04
N SER A 104 -15.62 2.06 2.01
CA SER A 104 -16.72 2.92 1.59
C SER A 104 -17.64 3.38 2.72
N PRO A 105 -18.09 2.54 3.67
CA PRO A 105 -18.97 3.01 4.76
C PRO A 105 -18.26 4.01 5.69
N VAL A 106 -16.96 3.84 5.91
CA VAL A 106 -16.15 4.74 6.76
C VAL A 106 -15.89 6.07 6.05
N VAL A 107 -15.62 6.03 4.74
CA VAL A 107 -15.40 7.25 3.94
C VAL A 107 -16.67 8.09 3.84
N ILE A 108 -17.84 7.47 3.70
CA ILE A 108 -19.12 8.19 3.67
C ILE A 108 -19.37 8.90 5.02
N LEU A 109 -19.06 8.25 6.14
CA LEU A 109 -19.21 8.82 7.48
C LEU A 109 -18.28 10.02 7.74
N LEU A 110 -17.08 10.03 7.15
CA LEU A 110 -16.10 11.10 7.30
C LEU A 110 -16.34 12.28 6.34
N GLN A 111 -17.27 12.15 5.39
CA GLN A 111 -17.60 13.18 4.41
C GLN A 111 -18.96 13.84 4.64
N THR A 112 -19.67 13.48 5.71
CA THR A 112 -20.79 14.22 6.31
C THR A 112 -20.30 15.12 7.42
#